data_AF-A0A1B6L9V6-F1
#
_entry.id   AF-A0A1B6L9V6-F1
#
_cell.length_a   1.000
_cell.length_b   1.000
_cell.length_c   1.000
_cell.angle_alpha   90.00
_cell.angle_beta   90.00
_cell.angle_gamma   90.00
#
_symmetry.space_group_name_H-M   'P 1'
#
loop_
_entity.id
_entity.type
_entity.pdbx_description
1 polymer ?
#
loop_
_entity_poly.entity_id
_entity_poly.type
_entity_poly.pdbx_seq_one_letter_code
_entity_poly.pdbx_strand_id
1 'polypeptide(L)'
;YIGNNPINCDCTMEWLQRINQLSHLRRHPRVMDLDSVTCHLTHSRGSPTRPLLDLKPSQFLCPYEAHCFALCHCCDFDACDCEMTCPTNCTCYHDHTWSANVVDCSSVGYRSVPTKIPMDATEIYLDGNDLGELGSHVFIGKKKLEVLYLNDSNVNSIHNRTFNGVTSLKVLHMENNHLQELRGFEFDQLENLNELYLDHNDIKHLGNSTFKTMKTLEILKLEANNIVNFSPWTQLNSETLAELSLEGNTWTCHCNSIGHMEAWLRDNADALNVDKLLCADGKETLYDAIKRCGESRDSAAATSVVQRSPFNPSILGADYIPFVAASLVIFIVIFLITTLGFIFRHDVSLWAHSRYGVRIFSDSAGDAEDDRLYDAYTVYSVKDEEFVSQVIASSLERSGYSLCLHYRDLHVMNPSYLTDSVLGASDAAKRIVIVLSLSFLQNEWDRPAFRAALQACLERTRVRRSKVLLLLTTDIGPDPELQLLLKACRVISWGEKRFWEKLRYAMPDVRRKPAPHPQKALCEGAKVSSARYTATPTALETWYRMSPASMTQSSAPTQSTCVSEESSQRTTDEEEDPHSYVSIDYQQRHNKVHHHVYSCIPDPAYNNQGRTYFV
;
A
#
# COMPACT_ATOMS: atom_id res chain seq x y z
N TYR A 1 -6.68 -36.71 24.59
CA TYR A 1 -7.48 -35.78 25.37
C TYR A 1 -6.53 -34.80 26.01
N ILE A 2 -6.65 -33.52 25.68
CA ILE A 2 -5.82 -32.43 26.22
C ILE A 2 -6.66 -31.23 26.68
N GLY A 3 -7.99 -31.33 26.66
CA GLY A 3 -8.91 -30.32 27.17
C GLY A 3 -8.68 -30.01 28.65
N ASN A 4 -9.07 -28.80 29.05
CA ASN A 4 -8.93 -28.29 30.43
C ASN A 4 -7.49 -28.22 30.97
N ASN A 5 -6.47 -28.30 30.10
CA ASN A 5 -5.09 -28.02 30.47
C ASN A 5 -4.78 -26.53 30.25
N PRO A 6 -3.92 -25.91 31.08
CA PRO A 6 -3.46 -24.54 30.87
C PRO A 6 -2.46 -24.53 29.70
N ILE A 7 -2.95 -24.35 28.47
CA ILE A 7 -2.10 -24.32 27.28
C ILE A 7 -1.68 -22.87 27.01
N ASN A 8 -0.37 -22.62 26.99
CA ASN A 8 0.18 -21.37 26.49
C ASN A 8 0.25 -21.43 24.96
N CYS A 9 -0.48 -20.56 24.29
CA CYS A 9 -0.60 -20.56 22.84
C CYS A 9 0.28 -19.46 22.23
N ASP A 10 1.57 -19.77 22.11
CA ASP A 10 2.56 -18.92 21.45
C ASP A 10 2.64 -19.20 19.93
N CYS A 11 3.53 -18.51 19.21
CA CYS A 11 3.70 -18.70 17.76
C CYS A 11 4.07 -20.13 17.34
N THR A 12 4.61 -20.95 18.24
CA THR A 12 4.97 -22.35 17.95
C THR A 12 3.79 -23.30 18.05
N MET A 13 2.65 -22.84 18.56
CA MET A 13 1.45 -23.64 18.83
C MET A 13 0.31 -23.43 17.81
N GLU A 14 0.50 -22.61 16.76
CA GLU A 14 -0.53 -22.37 15.73
C GLU A 14 -1.03 -23.69 15.09
N TRP A 15 -0.13 -24.66 14.90
CA TRP A 15 -0.45 -25.96 14.30
C TRP A 15 -1.51 -26.75 15.09
N LEU A 16 -1.66 -26.50 16.40
CA LEU A 16 -2.59 -27.23 17.27
C LEU A 16 -4.04 -27.04 16.80
N GLN A 17 -4.37 -25.86 16.27
CA GLN A 17 -5.69 -25.60 15.67
C GLN A 17 -6.00 -26.54 14.49
N ARG A 18 -4.96 -26.98 13.76
CA ARG A 18 -5.08 -27.77 12.53
C ARG A 18 -4.68 -29.24 12.71
N ILE A 19 -4.33 -29.68 13.92
CA ILE A 19 -3.82 -31.03 14.19
C ILE A 19 -4.74 -32.14 13.66
N ASN A 20 -6.05 -31.98 13.84
CA ASN A 20 -7.04 -32.96 13.39
C ASN A 20 -7.16 -33.02 11.86
N GLN A 21 -6.85 -31.94 11.14
CA GLN A 21 -6.79 -31.94 9.67
C GLN A 21 -5.53 -32.66 9.18
N LEU A 22 -4.43 -32.56 9.92
CA LEU A 22 -3.16 -33.23 9.62
C LEU A 22 -3.17 -34.73 9.98
N SER A 23 -4.11 -35.17 10.82
CA SER A 23 -4.25 -36.57 11.26
C SER A 23 -4.54 -37.55 10.11
N HIS A 24 -5.09 -37.08 8.98
CA HIS A 24 -5.33 -37.90 7.79
C HIS A 24 -4.06 -38.53 7.19
N LEU A 25 -2.89 -37.93 7.46
CA LEU A 25 -1.59 -38.42 7.00
C LEU A 25 -0.99 -39.51 7.90
N ARG A 26 -1.70 -39.96 8.97
CA ARG A 26 -1.23 -40.92 10.01
C ARG A 26 0.09 -40.56 10.70
N ARG A 27 0.60 -39.33 10.50
CA ARG A 27 1.84 -38.83 11.11
C ARG A 27 1.63 -38.06 12.42
N HIS A 28 0.38 -37.68 12.72
CA HIS A 28 0.04 -36.90 13.90
C HIS A 28 -1.11 -37.55 14.68
N PRO A 29 -1.09 -37.49 16.03
CA PRO A 29 -2.19 -37.98 16.85
C PRO A 29 -3.45 -37.13 16.62
N ARG A 30 -4.62 -37.76 16.70
CA ARG A 30 -5.90 -37.06 16.67
C ARG A 30 -6.27 -36.62 18.08
N VAL A 31 -6.58 -35.34 18.25
CA VAL A 31 -7.06 -34.77 19.51
C VAL A 31 -8.59 -34.85 19.52
N MET A 32 -9.13 -35.60 20.47
CA MET A 32 -10.56 -35.92 20.52
C MET A 32 -11.43 -34.81 21.13
N ASP A 33 -10.83 -33.90 21.87
CA ASP A 33 -11.46 -32.87 22.72
C ASP A 33 -10.90 -31.46 22.44
N LEU A 34 -10.55 -31.21 21.17
CA LEU A 34 -9.89 -29.98 20.72
C LEU A 34 -10.75 -28.72 20.96
N ASP A 35 -12.07 -28.89 20.96
CA ASP A 35 -13.09 -27.88 21.25
C ASP A 35 -13.08 -27.41 22.72
N SER A 36 -12.65 -28.27 23.64
CA SER A 36 -12.51 -27.94 25.07
C SER A 36 -11.14 -27.35 25.44
N VAL A 37 -10.27 -27.16 24.46
CA VAL A 37 -8.93 -26.59 24.68
C VAL A 37 -9.02 -25.08 24.81
N THR A 38 -8.51 -24.56 25.92
CA THR A 38 -8.39 -23.13 26.18
C THR A 38 -6.94 -22.69 26.12
N CYS A 39 -6.72 -21.52 25.52
CA CYS A 39 -5.43 -20.90 25.33
C CYS A 39 -5.24 -19.69 26.25
N HIS A 40 -4.10 -19.66 26.92
CA HIS A 40 -3.55 -18.47 27.54
C HIS A 40 -2.57 -17.81 26.55
N LEU A 41 -2.81 -16.53 26.22
CA LEU A 41 -1.99 -15.76 25.29
C LEU A 41 -0.93 -14.99 26.08
N THR A 42 0.34 -15.14 25.70
CA THR A 42 1.49 -14.53 26.41
C THR A 42 1.53 -13.00 26.34
N HIS A 43 1.03 -12.42 25.25
CA HIS A 43 0.99 -10.98 25.00
C HIS A 43 -0.28 -10.30 25.56
N SER A 44 -1.27 -11.07 26.01
CA SER A 44 -2.59 -10.55 26.33
C SER A 44 -2.69 -10.30 27.84
N ARG A 45 -2.58 -9.02 28.24
CA ARG A 45 -2.46 -8.48 29.61
C ARG A 45 -3.50 -9.01 30.61
N GLY A 46 -3.30 -10.23 31.10
CA GLY A 46 -4.25 -10.86 32.04
C GLY A 46 -5.63 -11.11 31.44
N SER A 47 -5.76 -11.13 30.11
CA SER A 47 -7.04 -11.44 29.46
C SER A 47 -7.50 -12.85 29.81
N PRO A 48 -8.81 -13.11 29.89
CA PRO A 48 -9.31 -14.46 30.15
C PRO A 48 -8.83 -15.43 29.07
N THR A 49 -8.61 -16.69 29.48
CA THR A 49 -8.29 -17.78 28.55
C THR A 49 -9.38 -17.90 27.49
N ARG A 50 -8.99 -17.99 26.22
CA ARG A 50 -9.92 -18.08 25.09
C ARG A 50 -9.94 -19.49 24.50
N PRO A 51 -11.06 -19.96 23.94
CA PRO A 51 -11.10 -21.23 23.24
C PRO A 51 -10.12 -21.24 22.06
N LEU A 52 -9.36 -22.33 21.90
CA LEU A 52 -8.33 -22.46 20.85
C LEU A 52 -8.89 -22.23 19.45
N LEU A 53 -10.12 -22.69 19.18
CA LEU A 53 -10.75 -22.61 17.85
C LEU A 53 -11.24 -21.20 17.48
N ASP A 54 -11.38 -20.31 18.46
CA ASP A 54 -11.82 -18.93 18.24
C ASP A 54 -10.64 -17.99 17.93
N LEU A 55 -9.41 -18.46 18.13
CA LEU A 55 -8.20 -17.68 17.89
C LEU A 55 -7.85 -17.60 16.40
N LYS A 56 -7.38 -16.43 15.97
CA LYS A 56 -6.81 -16.22 14.63
C LYS A 56 -5.31 -16.59 14.63
N PRO A 57 -4.74 -17.02 13.49
CA PRO A 57 -3.31 -17.28 13.36
C PRO A 57 -2.42 -16.11 13.81
N SER A 58 -2.85 -14.87 13.55
CA SER A 58 -2.15 -13.65 13.95
C SER A 58 -2.08 -13.41 15.47
N GLN A 59 -2.78 -14.22 16.28
CA GLN A 59 -2.75 -14.12 17.75
C GLN A 59 -1.74 -15.11 18.37
N PHE A 60 -1.15 -16.01 17.58
CA PHE A 60 -0.10 -16.90 18.07
C PHE A 60 1.24 -16.18 17.94
N LEU A 61 1.66 -15.50 19.02
CA LEU A 61 2.83 -14.62 19.02
C LEU A 61 3.98 -15.16 19.87
N CYS A 62 5.21 -14.86 19.48
CA CYS A 62 6.44 -15.17 20.22
C CYS A 62 7.24 -13.91 20.55
N PRO A 63 7.92 -13.86 21.71
CA PRO A 63 8.73 -12.72 22.08
C PRO A 63 9.97 -12.60 21.20
N TYR A 64 10.42 -11.37 20.95
CA TYR A 64 11.69 -11.10 20.26
C TYR A 64 12.39 -9.87 20.84
N GLU A 65 13.72 -9.87 20.80
CA GLU A 65 14.55 -8.71 21.20
C GLU A 65 14.99 -7.88 19.99
N ALA A 66 15.40 -8.55 18.91
CA ALA A 66 15.76 -7.91 17.66
C ALA A 66 15.49 -8.86 16.48
N HIS A 67 15.11 -8.30 15.33
CA HIS A 67 15.02 -9.03 14.07
C HIS A 67 15.43 -8.17 12.88
N CYS A 68 16.15 -8.80 11.96
CA CYS A 68 16.50 -8.22 10.67
C CYS A 68 15.97 -9.13 9.55
N PHE A 69 15.18 -8.57 8.65
CA PHE A 69 14.72 -9.30 7.47
C PHE A 69 15.92 -9.58 6.55
N ALA A 70 15.98 -10.80 6.00
CA ALA A 70 17.04 -11.23 5.08
C ALA A 70 17.18 -10.35 3.81
N LEU A 71 16.15 -9.58 3.47
CA LEU A 71 16.15 -8.63 2.35
C LEU A 71 16.69 -7.23 2.72
N CYS A 72 17.03 -6.96 3.98
CA CYS A 72 17.62 -5.69 4.36
C CYS A 72 19.15 -5.77 4.47
N HIS A 73 19.82 -4.90 3.71
CA HIS A 73 21.28 -4.85 3.60
C HIS A 73 21.99 -3.99 4.66
N CYS A 74 21.26 -3.40 5.61
CA CYS A 74 21.78 -2.34 6.46
C CYS A 74 21.78 -2.65 7.97
N CYS A 75 21.58 -3.91 8.37
CA CYS A 75 21.40 -4.30 9.78
C CYS A 75 22.67 -4.24 10.65
N ASP A 76 23.81 -3.84 10.11
CA ASP A 76 25.04 -3.58 10.87
C ASP A 76 25.23 -2.08 11.20
N PHE A 77 24.29 -1.21 10.82
CA PHE A 77 24.40 0.23 11.01
C PHE A 77 23.26 0.78 11.86
N ASP A 78 23.60 1.57 12.90
CA ASP A 78 22.65 2.25 13.80
C ASP A 78 21.63 3.18 13.08
N ALA A 79 21.87 3.50 11.80
CA ALA A 79 21.01 4.34 10.97
C ALA A 79 20.04 3.53 10.06
N CYS A 80 19.76 2.28 10.40
CA CYS A 80 18.91 1.41 9.59
C CYS A 80 17.48 1.25 10.16
N ASP A 81 16.50 1.78 9.44
CA ASP A 81 15.08 1.63 9.77
C ASP A 81 14.54 0.19 9.57
N CYS A 82 15.34 -0.73 9.01
CA CYS A 82 14.94 -2.14 8.86
C CYS A 82 15.21 -3.00 10.08
N GLU A 83 16.15 -2.61 10.95
CA GLU A 83 16.49 -3.41 12.11
C GLU A 83 15.40 -3.21 13.17
N MET A 84 14.57 -4.22 13.33
CA MET A 84 13.44 -4.16 14.27
C MET A 84 13.94 -4.56 15.65
N THR A 85 14.37 -3.56 16.40
CA THR A 85 14.80 -3.74 17.79
C THR A 85 13.64 -3.43 18.73
N CYS A 86 13.41 -4.30 19.71
CA CYS A 86 12.46 -4.03 20.76
C CYS A 86 13.00 -2.89 21.64
N PRO A 87 12.21 -1.84 21.96
CA PRO A 87 12.71 -0.76 22.80
C PRO A 87 13.06 -1.23 24.22
N THR A 88 13.96 -0.50 24.87
CA THR A 88 14.47 -0.84 26.22
C THR A 88 13.33 -0.90 27.23
N ASN A 89 13.27 -1.96 28.06
CA ASN A 89 12.22 -2.18 29.05
C ASN A 89 10.80 -2.40 28.47
N CYS A 90 10.69 -2.62 27.15
CA CYS A 90 9.46 -3.07 26.52
C CYS A 90 9.51 -4.58 26.25
N THR A 91 8.33 -5.17 26.02
CA THR A 91 8.20 -6.54 25.52
C THR A 91 7.56 -6.52 24.14
N CYS A 92 8.19 -7.18 23.17
CA CYS A 92 7.72 -7.21 21.79
C CYS A 92 7.43 -8.63 21.35
N TYR A 93 6.37 -8.82 20.56
CA TYR A 93 5.90 -10.12 20.12
C TYR A 93 5.56 -10.12 18.63
N HIS A 94 5.86 -11.21 17.92
CA HIS A 94 5.56 -11.37 16.50
C HIS A 94 4.86 -12.69 16.19
N ASP A 95 4.13 -12.77 15.08
CA ASP A 95 3.71 -14.04 14.51
C ASP A 95 4.79 -14.62 13.58
N HIS A 96 4.63 -15.87 13.15
CA HIS A 96 5.59 -16.55 12.27
C HIS A 96 5.87 -15.83 10.92
N THR A 97 4.94 -14.99 10.45
CA THR A 97 5.02 -14.30 9.15
C THR A 97 5.28 -12.80 9.28
N TRP A 98 5.48 -12.28 10.49
CA TRP A 98 5.66 -10.83 10.74
C TRP A 98 4.54 -9.97 10.15
N SER A 99 3.33 -10.55 10.14
CA SER A 99 2.08 -9.89 9.80
C SER A 99 1.45 -9.18 11.00
N ALA A 100 1.65 -9.72 12.20
CA ALA A 100 1.30 -9.12 13.47
C ALA A 100 2.57 -8.86 14.29
N ASN A 101 2.71 -7.62 14.78
CA ASN A 101 3.83 -7.19 15.61
C ASN A 101 3.31 -6.31 16.74
N VAL A 102 3.32 -6.84 17.95
CA VAL A 102 2.80 -6.21 19.16
C VAL A 102 3.96 -5.69 20.00
N VAL A 103 3.95 -4.39 20.31
CA VAL A 103 4.97 -3.72 21.12
C VAL A 103 4.33 -3.19 22.39
N ASP A 104 4.65 -3.79 23.54
CA ASP A 104 4.16 -3.35 24.84
C ASP A 104 5.25 -2.62 25.64
N CYS A 105 5.06 -1.31 25.80
CA CYS A 105 5.95 -0.38 26.49
C CYS A 105 5.24 0.34 27.66
N SER A 106 4.31 -0.32 28.30
CA SER A 106 3.34 0.36 29.19
C SER A 106 3.79 0.39 30.63
N SER A 107 3.49 1.50 31.32
CA SER A 107 3.94 1.76 32.70
C SER A 107 5.46 1.60 32.90
N VAL A 108 6.24 1.83 31.84
CA VAL A 108 7.70 1.72 31.86
C VAL A 108 8.36 2.99 32.42
N GLY A 109 7.65 4.12 32.37
CA GLY A 109 8.14 5.43 32.81
C GLY A 109 8.76 6.25 31.69
N TYR A 110 8.33 6.05 30.45
CA TYR A 110 8.76 6.85 29.32
C TYR A 110 8.28 8.30 29.46
N ARG A 111 9.18 9.25 29.21
CA ARG A 111 8.88 10.70 29.16
C ARG A 111 8.58 11.22 27.76
N SER A 112 8.77 10.36 26.77
CA SER A 112 8.60 10.64 25.34
C SER A 112 8.46 9.31 24.62
N VAL A 113 7.80 9.32 23.47
CA VAL A 113 7.66 8.13 22.62
C VAL A 113 9.06 7.59 22.24
N PRO A 114 9.38 6.30 22.51
CA PRO A 114 10.68 5.74 22.19
C PRO A 114 10.95 5.69 20.67
N THR A 115 12.14 6.10 20.25
CA THR A 115 12.51 6.20 18.82
C THR A 115 12.68 4.85 18.14
N LYS A 116 13.02 3.81 18.90
CA LYS A 116 13.29 2.45 18.40
C LYS A 116 12.04 1.58 18.22
N ILE A 117 10.82 2.14 18.30
CA ILE A 117 9.63 1.33 18.02
C ILE A 117 9.70 0.83 16.56
N PRO A 118 9.59 -0.49 16.31
CA PRO A 118 9.61 -1.07 14.97
C PRO A 118 8.66 -0.39 13.97
N MET A 119 9.06 -0.36 12.70
CA MET A 119 8.29 0.30 11.63
C MET A 119 7.06 -0.51 11.18
N ASP A 120 7.05 -1.80 11.42
CA ASP A 120 5.98 -2.73 11.05
C ASP A 120 5.06 -3.10 12.21
N ALA A 121 5.22 -2.44 13.37
CA ALA A 121 4.36 -2.60 14.53
C ALA A 121 2.88 -2.43 14.13
N THR A 122 2.05 -3.40 14.51
CA THR A 122 0.61 -3.41 14.28
C THR A 122 -0.17 -2.94 15.50
N GLU A 123 0.36 -3.20 16.70
CA GLU A 123 -0.23 -2.74 17.96
C GLU A 123 0.88 -2.15 18.83
N ILE A 124 0.67 -0.94 19.32
CA ILE A 124 1.62 -0.26 20.21
C ILE A 124 0.88 0.13 21.48
N TYR A 125 1.45 -0.29 22.61
CA TYR A 125 0.99 0.09 23.91
C TYR A 125 2.00 1.00 24.60
N LEU A 126 1.59 2.23 24.86
CA LEU A 126 2.38 3.26 25.54
C LEU A 126 1.61 3.82 26.75
N ASP A 127 0.58 3.14 27.21
CA ASP A 127 -0.26 3.57 28.32
C ASP A 127 0.47 3.59 29.68
N GLY A 128 0.02 4.42 30.61
CA GLY A 128 0.62 4.55 31.95
C GLY A 128 2.01 5.22 31.98
N ASN A 129 2.36 6.00 30.96
CA ASN A 129 3.65 6.71 30.88
C ASN A 129 3.52 8.23 31.20
N ASP A 130 4.57 9.02 31.00
CA ASP A 130 4.60 10.48 31.27
C ASP A 130 5.01 11.24 30.00
N LEU A 131 4.26 11.05 28.91
CA LEU A 131 4.68 11.45 27.57
C LEU A 131 4.64 12.96 27.32
N GLY A 132 3.84 13.71 28.07
CA GLY A 132 3.71 15.16 27.93
C GLY A 132 3.15 15.57 26.56
N GLU A 133 3.99 16.16 25.70
CA GLU A 133 3.57 16.65 24.39
C GLU A 133 3.93 15.68 23.26
N LEU A 134 2.96 15.40 22.38
CA LEU A 134 3.18 14.56 21.20
C LEU A 134 3.44 15.43 19.95
N GLY A 135 4.64 15.29 19.38
CA GLY A 135 5.07 16.02 18.17
C GLY A 135 4.55 15.43 16.86
N SER A 136 4.64 16.19 15.76
CA SER A 136 4.08 15.86 14.44
C SER A 136 4.68 14.62 13.73
N HIS A 137 5.72 14.01 14.28
CA HIS A 137 6.49 12.94 13.63
C HIS A 137 6.77 11.73 14.53
N VAL A 138 6.18 11.66 15.73
CA VAL A 138 6.52 10.60 16.70
C VAL A 138 6.10 9.19 16.23
N PHE A 139 5.10 9.07 15.35
CA PHE A 139 4.62 7.80 14.80
C PHE A 139 4.86 7.66 13.29
N ILE A 140 5.74 8.49 12.71
CA ILE A 140 5.94 8.54 11.26
C ILE A 140 6.35 7.17 10.69
N GLY A 141 5.75 6.82 9.55
CA GLY A 141 6.10 5.63 8.78
C GLY A 141 5.63 4.29 9.36
N LYS A 142 4.91 4.27 10.48
CA LYS A 142 4.29 3.08 11.07
C LYS A 142 3.01 2.68 10.33
N LYS A 143 3.15 2.35 9.05
CA LYS A 143 2.03 2.17 8.11
C LYS A 143 1.12 1.00 8.43
N LYS A 144 1.60 0.01 9.19
CA LYS A 144 0.82 -1.18 9.60
C LYS A 144 0.13 -1.01 10.95
N LEU A 145 0.34 0.11 11.66
CA LEU A 145 -0.23 0.33 12.98
C LEU A 145 -1.76 0.37 12.88
N GLU A 146 -2.42 -0.54 13.58
CA GLU A 146 -3.89 -0.66 13.64
C GLU A 146 -4.45 -0.22 14.99
N VAL A 147 -3.71 -0.46 16.09
CA VAL A 147 -4.14 -0.14 17.45
C VAL A 147 -3.05 0.62 18.19
N LEU A 148 -3.40 1.75 18.81
CA LEU A 148 -2.48 2.58 19.58
C LEU A 148 -3.09 2.94 20.93
N TYR A 149 -2.40 2.55 22.02
CA TYR A 149 -2.75 2.95 23.38
C TYR A 149 -1.83 4.05 23.88
N LEU A 150 -2.43 5.19 24.22
CA LEU A 150 -1.81 6.37 24.83
C LEU A 150 -2.60 6.86 26.05
N ASN A 151 -3.53 6.05 26.57
CA ASN A 151 -4.32 6.39 27.74
C ASN A 151 -3.44 6.49 28.99
N ASP A 152 -3.91 7.24 29.99
CA ASP A 152 -3.23 7.37 31.30
C ASP A 152 -1.75 7.79 31.17
N SER A 153 -1.41 8.62 30.19
CA SER A 153 -0.01 8.90 29.79
C SER A 153 0.43 10.36 30.01
N ASN A 154 -0.33 11.12 30.80
CA ASN A 154 -0.09 12.54 31.08
C ASN A 154 0.09 13.39 29.80
N VAL A 155 -0.63 13.05 28.73
CA VAL A 155 -0.56 13.79 27.46
C VAL A 155 -1.33 15.10 27.59
N ASN A 156 -0.67 16.24 27.40
CA ASN A 156 -1.27 17.57 27.60
C ASN A 156 -1.54 18.32 26.28
N SER A 157 -0.78 18.04 25.23
CA SER A 157 -0.97 18.60 23.89
C SER A 157 -0.55 17.61 22.81
N ILE A 158 -1.22 17.71 21.66
CA ILE A 158 -0.84 17.01 20.43
C ILE A 158 -0.70 18.04 19.31
N HIS A 159 0.36 17.90 18.52
CA HIS A 159 0.59 18.80 17.39
C HIS A 159 -0.29 18.45 16.18
N ASN A 160 -0.42 19.41 15.27
CA ASN A 160 -1.00 19.14 13.95
C ASN A 160 -0.27 17.97 13.28
N ARG A 161 -1.04 17.04 12.71
CA ARG A 161 -0.52 15.88 11.97
C ARG A 161 0.38 14.96 12.81
N THR A 162 0.17 14.88 14.13
CA THR A 162 0.87 13.94 15.03
C THR A 162 0.78 12.49 14.55
N PHE A 163 -0.39 12.10 14.02
CA PHE A 163 -0.65 10.76 13.50
C PHE A 163 -0.42 10.63 11.99
N ASN A 164 0.43 11.47 11.41
CA ASN A 164 0.76 11.37 9.99
C ASN A 164 1.59 10.10 9.69
N GLY A 165 1.18 9.34 8.70
CA GLY A 165 1.84 8.10 8.28
C GLY A 165 1.33 6.82 8.95
N VAL A 166 0.39 6.90 9.90
CA VAL A 166 -0.33 5.73 10.48
C VAL A 166 -1.70 5.55 9.83
N THR A 167 -1.72 5.41 8.50
CA THR A 167 -2.96 5.36 7.71
C THR A 167 -3.83 4.12 7.97
N SER A 168 -3.30 3.08 8.59
CA SER A 168 -4.02 1.85 8.92
C SER A 168 -4.62 1.85 10.32
N LEU A 169 -4.47 2.94 11.08
CA LEU A 169 -4.95 3.04 12.46
C LEU A 169 -6.47 2.94 12.49
N LYS A 170 -6.98 1.99 13.27
CA LYS A 170 -8.42 1.71 13.46
C LYS A 170 -8.89 2.08 14.86
N VAL A 171 -8.04 1.91 15.86
CA VAL A 171 -8.38 2.13 17.27
C VAL A 171 -7.33 3.03 17.91
N LEU A 172 -7.77 4.14 18.48
CA LEU A 172 -6.91 5.09 19.18
C LEU A 172 -7.47 5.36 20.59
N HIS A 173 -6.69 4.94 21.59
CA HIS A 173 -6.97 5.19 23.00
C HIS A 173 -6.15 6.38 23.49
N MET A 174 -6.85 7.44 23.92
CA MET A 174 -6.27 8.67 24.46
C MET A 174 -7.06 9.18 25.68
N GLU A 175 -7.91 8.34 26.26
CA GLU A 175 -8.65 8.60 27.49
C GLU A 175 -7.73 8.80 28.70
N ASN A 176 -8.25 9.45 29.75
CA ASN A 176 -7.51 9.74 30.99
C ASN A 176 -6.20 10.50 30.76
N ASN A 177 -6.26 11.56 29.95
CA ASN A 177 -5.14 12.46 29.70
C ASN A 177 -5.53 13.91 30.04
N HIS A 178 -4.69 14.88 29.68
CA HIS A 178 -4.87 16.30 30.03
C HIS A 178 -4.99 17.20 28.79
N LEU A 179 -5.58 16.69 27.71
CA LEU A 179 -5.74 17.43 26.47
C LEU A 179 -6.73 18.58 26.68
N GLN A 180 -6.35 19.80 26.27
CA GLN A 180 -7.17 20.99 26.49
C GLN A 180 -7.86 21.51 25.22
N GLU A 181 -7.27 21.29 24.05
CA GLU A 181 -7.79 21.79 22.78
C GLU A 181 -7.42 20.88 21.61
N LEU A 182 -8.30 20.84 20.62
CA LEU A 182 -8.09 20.23 19.32
C LEU A 182 -8.48 21.25 18.25
N ARG A 183 -7.54 21.69 17.42
CA ARG A 183 -7.68 22.77 16.44
C ARG A 183 -8.22 22.29 15.09
N GLY A 184 -8.29 20.98 14.89
CA GLY A 184 -8.94 20.33 13.74
C GLY A 184 -8.00 19.70 12.72
N PHE A 185 -6.69 19.62 13.00
CA PHE A 185 -5.67 19.04 12.11
C PHE A 185 -4.81 17.97 12.79
N GLU A 186 -5.09 17.66 14.05
CA GLU A 186 -4.37 16.69 14.85
C GLU A 186 -4.58 15.26 14.33
N PHE A 187 -5.82 14.93 13.96
CA PHE A 187 -6.28 13.64 13.40
C PHE A 187 -6.37 13.62 11.87
N ASP A 188 -5.67 14.53 11.20
CA ASP A 188 -5.61 14.56 9.74
C ASP A 188 -5.06 13.23 9.20
N GLN A 189 -5.61 12.74 8.08
CA GLN A 189 -5.28 11.45 7.43
C GLN A 189 -5.71 10.15 8.14
N LEU A 190 -6.38 10.21 9.30
CA LEU A 190 -6.94 9.02 9.97
C LEU A 190 -8.25 8.55 9.31
N GLU A 191 -8.22 8.23 8.01
CA GLU A 191 -9.44 7.90 7.25
C GLU A 191 -10.07 6.55 7.61
N ASN A 192 -9.28 5.63 8.18
CA ASN A 192 -9.69 4.27 8.55
C ASN A 192 -9.94 4.11 10.06
N LEU A 193 -9.98 5.20 10.82
CA LEU A 193 -10.22 5.13 12.26
C LEU A 193 -11.68 4.77 12.53
N ASN A 194 -11.88 3.70 13.29
CA ASN A 194 -13.18 3.17 13.68
C ASN A 194 -13.53 3.55 15.12
N GLU A 195 -12.54 3.57 16.02
CA GLU A 195 -12.75 3.82 17.44
C GLU A 195 -11.80 4.90 17.94
N LEU A 196 -12.36 5.94 18.56
CA LEU A 196 -11.62 7.04 19.15
C LEU A 196 -12.09 7.30 20.58
N TYR A 197 -11.17 7.10 21.52
CA TYR A 197 -11.41 7.32 22.95
C TYR A 197 -10.68 8.59 23.40
N LEU A 198 -11.45 9.62 23.75
CA LEU A 198 -10.97 10.92 24.21
C LEU A 198 -11.66 11.34 25.52
N ASP A 199 -12.33 10.41 26.18
CA ASP A 199 -13.01 10.66 27.44
C ASP A 199 -12.02 10.97 28.57
N HIS A 200 -12.54 11.57 29.65
CA HIS A 200 -11.74 11.91 30.83
C HIS A 200 -10.49 12.74 30.48
N ASN A 201 -10.70 13.78 29.68
CA ASN A 201 -9.70 14.78 29.31
C ASN A 201 -10.20 16.19 29.71
N ASP A 202 -9.43 17.23 29.40
CA ASP A 202 -9.75 18.62 29.74
C ASP A 202 -10.21 19.44 28.52
N ILE A 203 -10.74 18.79 27.47
CA ILE A 203 -10.93 19.41 26.15
C ILE A 203 -12.03 20.47 26.25
N LYS A 204 -11.69 21.73 25.94
CA LYS A 204 -12.64 22.87 25.91
C LYS A 204 -13.01 23.29 24.50
N HIS A 205 -12.05 23.20 23.59
CA HIS A 205 -12.18 23.70 22.22
C HIS A 205 -11.99 22.56 21.22
N LEU A 206 -13.00 22.36 20.38
CA LEU A 206 -12.98 21.44 19.24
C LEU A 206 -13.12 22.24 17.94
N GLY A 207 -12.13 22.13 17.06
CA GLY A 207 -12.16 22.71 15.73
C GLY A 207 -13.21 22.04 14.84
N ASN A 208 -13.78 22.78 13.88
CA ASN A 208 -14.86 22.29 13.01
C ASN A 208 -14.46 21.16 12.05
N SER A 209 -13.16 20.87 11.92
CA SER A 209 -12.64 19.83 11.04
C SER A 209 -12.08 18.62 11.81
N THR A 210 -12.15 18.62 13.14
CA THR A 210 -11.50 17.61 14.00
C THR A 210 -11.89 16.19 13.63
N PHE A 211 -13.18 15.95 13.39
CA PHE A 211 -13.69 14.61 13.07
C PHE A 211 -14.00 14.36 11.59
N LYS A 212 -13.82 15.37 10.73
CA LYS A 212 -14.35 15.37 9.36
C LYS A 212 -13.70 14.33 8.44
N THR A 213 -12.45 13.95 8.70
CA THR A 213 -11.67 13.00 7.89
C THR A 213 -11.98 11.54 8.23
N MET A 214 -12.48 11.27 9.44
CA MET A 214 -12.73 9.93 9.99
C MET A 214 -14.09 9.41 9.50
N LYS A 215 -14.14 8.95 8.24
CA LYS A 215 -15.39 8.53 7.58
C LYS A 215 -15.92 7.18 8.03
N THR A 216 -15.07 6.35 8.63
CA THR A 216 -15.42 5.01 9.12
C THR A 216 -15.60 4.97 10.64
N LEU A 217 -15.71 6.13 11.29
CA LEU A 217 -15.82 6.20 12.74
C LEU A 217 -17.15 5.59 13.19
N GLU A 218 -17.03 4.58 14.05
CA GLU A 218 -18.12 3.80 14.64
C GLU A 218 -18.28 4.13 16.13
N ILE A 219 -17.18 4.31 16.86
CA ILE A 219 -17.19 4.59 18.30
C ILE A 219 -16.44 5.90 18.57
N LEU A 220 -17.11 6.83 19.24
CA LEU A 220 -16.50 8.07 19.71
C LEU A 220 -16.84 8.31 21.19
N LYS A 221 -15.83 8.36 22.03
CA LYS A 221 -15.99 8.68 23.45
C LYS A 221 -15.44 10.07 23.75
N LEU A 222 -16.30 10.97 24.20
CA LEU A 222 -15.96 12.35 24.58
C LEU A 222 -16.49 12.70 25.97
N GLU A 223 -16.93 11.70 26.74
CA GLU A 223 -17.47 11.93 28.08
C GLU A 223 -16.44 12.54 29.04
N ALA A 224 -16.93 13.19 30.09
CA ALA A 224 -16.10 13.79 31.13
C ALA A 224 -15.00 14.71 30.57
N ASN A 225 -15.40 15.66 29.72
CA ASN A 225 -14.56 16.73 29.19
C ASN A 225 -15.18 18.10 29.52
N ASN A 226 -14.60 19.20 29.01
CA ASN A 226 -15.08 20.56 29.25
C ASN A 226 -15.61 21.21 27.97
N ILE A 227 -16.17 20.43 27.05
CA ILE A 227 -16.55 20.91 25.71
C ILE A 227 -17.76 21.83 25.83
N VAL A 228 -17.64 23.03 25.24
CA VAL A 228 -18.70 24.04 25.23
C VAL A 228 -19.38 24.13 23.87
N ASN A 229 -18.57 24.30 22.82
CA ASN A 229 -19.06 24.47 21.46
C ASN A 229 -18.73 23.23 20.64
N PHE A 230 -19.77 22.50 20.24
CA PHE A 230 -19.65 21.36 19.34
C PHE A 230 -20.87 21.32 18.43
N SER A 231 -20.62 21.08 17.14
CA SER A 231 -21.65 21.01 16.11
C SER A 231 -21.62 19.62 15.46
N PRO A 232 -22.11 18.57 16.16
CA PRO A 232 -22.03 17.19 15.70
C PRO A 232 -22.55 17.00 14.26
N TRP A 233 -23.66 17.65 13.91
CA TRP A 233 -24.32 17.58 12.60
C TRP A 233 -23.45 18.06 11.41
N THR A 234 -22.33 18.72 11.67
CA THR A 234 -21.39 19.14 10.61
C THR A 234 -20.13 18.28 10.52
N GLN A 235 -19.81 17.55 11.59
CA GLN A 235 -18.51 16.89 11.76
C GLN A 235 -18.63 15.37 11.78
N LEU A 236 -19.76 14.82 12.24
CA LEU A 236 -19.98 13.39 12.39
C LEU A 236 -20.92 12.89 11.29
N ASN A 237 -20.64 11.68 10.80
CA ASN A 237 -21.54 10.96 9.92
C ASN A 237 -22.44 10.04 10.76
N SER A 238 -23.75 10.32 10.79
CA SER A 238 -24.71 9.51 11.55
C SER A 238 -24.95 8.12 10.95
N GLU A 239 -24.54 7.87 9.70
CA GLU A 239 -24.72 6.54 9.08
C GLU A 239 -23.73 5.50 9.59
N THR A 240 -22.54 5.92 10.06
CA THR A 240 -21.47 5.01 10.48
C THR A 240 -21.35 4.90 11.99
N LEU A 241 -21.82 5.89 12.73
CA LEU A 241 -21.64 5.98 14.18
C LEU A 241 -22.57 4.99 14.89
N ALA A 242 -21.99 4.03 15.60
CA ALA A 242 -22.69 3.02 16.39
C ALA A 242 -22.79 3.40 17.88
N GLU A 243 -21.74 4.01 18.43
CA GLU A 243 -21.68 4.36 19.85
C GLU A 243 -21.05 5.75 20.07
N LEU A 244 -21.70 6.57 20.89
CA LEU A 244 -21.26 7.93 21.18
C LEU A 244 -21.51 8.29 22.64
N SER A 245 -20.46 8.77 23.33
CA SER A 245 -20.62 9.35 24.67
C SER A 245 -20.29 10.85 24.69
N LEU A 246 -21.23 11.65 25.20
CA LEU A 246 -21.15 13.10 25.34
C LEU A 246 -21.41 13.56 26.79
N GLU A 247 -21.61 12.62 27.70
CA GLU A 247 -21.98 12.88 29.10
C GLU A 247 -20.87 13.67 29.83
N GLY A 248 -21.22 14.47 30.84
CA GLY A 248 -20.21 15.16 31.65
C GLY A 248 -19.49 16.33 30.96
N ASN A 249 -20.04 16.89 29.87
CA ASN A 249 -19.58 18.13 29.23
C ASN A 249 -20.52 19.31 29.54
N THR A 250 -20.11 20.52 29.12
CA THR A 250 -20.77 21.81 29.44
C THR A 250 -21.30 22.52 28.20
N TRP A 251 -22.34 21.98 27.57
CA TRP A 251 -22.79 22.36 26.22
C TRP A 251 -23.41 23.77 26.12
N THR A 252 -23.19 24.46 25.01
CA THR A 252 -23.86 25.73 24.72
C THR A 252 -25.35 25.54 24.41
N CYS A 253 -26.22 26.07 25.28
CA CYS A 253 -27.68 25.94 25.19
C CYS A 253 -28.40 27.21 24.69
N HIS A 254 -27.82 27.91 23.72
CA HIS A 254 -28.45 29.08 23.10
C HIS A 254 -29.54 28.67 22.10
N CYS A 255 -30.69 29.36 22.12
CA CYS A 255 -31.83 29.02 21.26
C CYS A 255 -31.54 29.11 19.75
N ASN A 256 -30.49 29.82 19.31
CA ASN A 256 -30.11 29.93 17.91
C ASN A 256 -29.53 28.62 17.34
N SER A 257 -28.84 27.83 18.16
CA SER A 257 -28.14 26.60 17.75
C SER A 257 -28.82 25.33 18.25
N ILE A 258 -29.69 25.45 19.26
CA ILE A 258 -30.38 24.33 19.90
C ILE A 258 -31.24 23.52 18.92
N GLY A 259 -31.82 24.15 17.89
CA GLY A 259 -32.69 23.47 16.94
C GLY A 259 -31.96 22.45 16.05
N HIS A 260 -30.70 22.73 15.68
CA HIS A 260 -29.87 21.76 14.96
C HIS A 260 -29.42 20.61 15.87
N MET A 261 -29.08 20.93 17.12
CA MET A 261 -28.74 19.94 18.13
C MET A 261 -29.92 19.01 18.42
N GLU A 262 -31.13 19.55 18.59
CA GLU A 262 -32.35 18.78 18.81
C GLU A 262 -32.64 17.80 17.66
N ALA A 263 -32.53 18.26 16.40
CA ALA A 263 -32.74 17.41 15.24
C ALA A 263 -31.71 16.26 15.21
N TRP A 264 -30.44 16.58 15.42
CA TRP A 264 -29.37 15.59 15.42
C TRP A 264 -29.47 14.59 16.58
N LEU A 265 -29.86 15.03 17.78
CA LEU A 265 -30.09 14.15 18.93
C LEU A 265 -31.23 13.16 18.68
N ARG A 266 -32.28 13.58 17.98
CA ARG A 266 -33.41 12.72 17.61
C ARG A 266 -32.97 11.58 16.69
N ASP A 267 -32.08 11.88 15.74
CA ASP A 267 -31.57 10.90 14.78
C ASP A 267 -30.57 9.93 15.43
N ASN A 268 -29.99 10.27 16.59
CA ASN A 268 -28.97 9.49 17.30
C ASN A 268 -29.43 9.05 18.71
N ALA A 269 -30.74 9.01 18.96
CA ALA A 269 -31.31 8.79 20.29
C ALA A 269 -30.99 7.40 20.86
N ASP A 270 -30.80 6.39 20.01
CA ASP A 270 -30.49 5.02 20.44
C ASP A 270 -29.05 4.90 20.99
N ALA A 271 -28.13 5.75 20.54
CA ALA A 271 -26.72 5.71 20.90
C ALA A 271 -26.37 6.60 22.10
N LEU A 272 -27.27 7.51 22.54
CA LEU A 272 -26.95 8.56 23.51
C LEU A 272 -27.99 8.67 24.64
N ASN A 273 -27.50 8.84 25.87
CA ASN A 273 -28.35 9.19 27.01
C ASN A 273 -28.52 10.71 27.12
N VAL A 274 -29.58 11.23 26.52
CA VAL A 274 -29.88 12.68 26.44
C VAL A 274 -30.12 13.32 27.81
N ASP A 275 -30.63 12.55 28.78
CA ASP A 275 -31.05 13.07 30.10
C ASP A 275 -29.89 13.52 30.98
N LYS A 276 -28.65 13.14 30.62
CA LYS A 276 -27.44 13.47 31.38
C LYS A 276 -26.62 14.60 30.78
N LEU A 277 -27.08 15.23 29.71
CA LEU A 277 -26.37 16.33 29.06
C LEU A 277 -26.70 17.65 29.76
N LEU A 278 -25.66 18.36 30.20
CA LEU A 278 -25.79 19.62 30.94
C LEU A 278 -25.40 20.82 30.08
N CYS A 279 -26.09 21.94 30.30
CA CYS A 279 -25.72 23.21 29.69
C CYS A 279 -24.49 23.83 30.38
N ALA A 280 -23.82 24.78 29.71
CA ALA A 280 -22.64 25.48 30.21
C ALA A 280 -22.86 26.17 31.57
N ASP A 281 -24.09 26.55 31.89
CA ASP A 281 -24.45 27.13 33.19
C ASP A 281 -24.46 26.12 34.35
N GLY A 282 -24.34 24.82 34.05
CA GLY A 282 -24.28 23.71 35.02
C GLY A 282 -25.57 23.48 35.82
N LYS A 283 -26.63 24.24 35.53
CA LYS A 283 -27.90 24.25 36.29
C LYS A 283 -29.09 23.70 35.51
N GLU A 284 -29.05 23.82 34.18
CA GLU A 284 -30.12 23.41 33.27
C GLU A 284 -29.64 22.20 32.46
N THR A 285 -30.51 21.22 32.25
CA THR A 285 -30.23 20.11 31.33
C THR A 285 -30.44 20.56 29.89
N LEU A 286 -29.77 19.91 28.94
CA LEU A 286 -29.96 20.20 27.52
C LEU A 286 -31.43 19.99 27.10
N TYR A 287 -32.10 19.00 27.68
CA TYR A 287 -33.52 18.73 27.47
C TYR A 287 -34.42 19.90 27.91
N ASP A 288 -34.19 20.45 29.10
CA ASP A 288 -34.95 21.60 29.61
C ASP A 288 -34.74 22.83 28.74
N ALA A 289 -33.51 23.05 28.26
CA ALA A 289 -33.19 24.15 27.35
C ALA A 289 -33.89 24.00 25.99
N ILE A 290 -33.97 22.79 25.44
CA ILE A 290 -34.71 22.49 24.20
C ILE A 290 -36.18 22.87 24.38
N LYS A 291 -36.81 22.44 25.49
CA LYS A 291 -38.22 22.76 25.78
C LYS A 291 -38.45 24.26 25.91
N ARG A 292 -37.61 24.96 26.67
CA ARG A 292 -37.67 26.41 26.87
C ARG A 292 -37.57 27.18 25.54
N CYS A 293 -36.66 26.77 24.65
CA CYS A 293 -36.50 27.41 23.35
C CYS A 293 -37.62 27.06 22.36
N GLY A 294 -38.24 25.87 22.49
CA GLY A 294 -39.43 25.47 21.73
C GLY A 294 -40.63 26.37 22.01
N GLU A 295 -40.93 26.62 23.29
CA GLU A 295 -42.04 27.49 23.72
C GLU A 295 -41.86 28.95 23.23
N SER A 296 -40.62 29.42 23.09
CA SER A 296 -40.32 30.73 22.51
C SER A 296 -40.51 30.80 20.99
N ARG A 297 -40.36 29.70 20.25
CA ARG A 297 -40.62 29.66 18.79
C ARG A 297 -42.11 29.73 18.50
N ASP A 298 -42.93 29.04 19.30
CA ASP A 298 -44.39 29.09 19.19
C ASP A 298 -44.94 30.48 19.58
N SER A 299 -44.27 31.16 20.51
CA SER A 299 -44.61 32.54 20.91
C SER A 299 -44.14 33.60 19.89
N ALA A 300 -43.05 33.37 19.17
CA ALA A 300 -42.55 34.25 18.11
C ALA A 300 -43.34 34.12 16.79
N ALA A 301 -43.96 32.95 16.53
CA ALA A 301 -44.89 32.77 15.42
C ALA A 301 -46.16 33.64 15.54
N ALA A 302 -46.45 34.18 16.73
CA ALA A 302 -47.58 35.06 16.98
C ALA A 302 -47.30 36.57 16.82
N THR A 303 -46.06 37.01 16.54
CA THR A 303 -45.74 38.45 16.46
C THR A 303 -44.82 38.94 15.33
N SER A 304 -44.41 38.12 14.36
CA SER A 304 -43.72 38.68 13.18
C SER A 304 -44.72 39.29 12.18
N VAL A 305 -45.04 40.55 12.42
CA VAL A 305 -45.74 41.49 11.54
C VAL A 305 -45.12 41.47 10.13
N VAL A 306 -45.98 41.13 9.16
CA VAL A 306 -45.72 41.23 7.72
C VAL A 306 -45.49 42.68 7.36
N GLN A 307 -44.23 43.04 7.11
CA GLN A 307 -43.90 44.29 6.44
C GLN A 307 -44.00 44.06 4.92
N ARG A 308 -45.23 44.17 4.40
CA ARG A 308 -45.50 44.31 2.95
C ARG A 308 -45.45 45.79 2.60
N SER A 309 -44.45 46.21 1.83
CA SER A 309 -44.52 47.45 1.05
C SER A 309 -44.87 47.12 -0.42
N PRO A 310 -45.68 47.95 -1.09
CA PRO A 310 -46.34 47.63 -2.35
C PRO A 310 -45.53 48.14 -3.56
N PHE A 311 -45.44 47.34 -4.64
CA PHE A 311 -45.24 47.90 -5.98
C PHE A 311 -46.01 47.08 -7.02
N ASN A 312 -46.60 47.84 -7.95
CA ASN A 312 -47.58 47.49 -8.98
C ASN A 312 -47.11 46.45 -10.03
N PRO A 313 -48.05 45.88 -10.79
CA PRO A 313 -47.83 44.68 -11.58
C PRO A 313 -47.27 44.99 -12.97
N SER A 314 -46.19 44.28 -13.35
CA SER A 314 -45.74 44.15 -14.73
C SER A 314 -45.81 42.67 -15.11
N ILE A 315 -46.72 42.38 -16.01
CA ILE A 315 -47.02 41.08 -16.60
C ILE A 315 -45.79 40.61 -17.39
N LEU A 316 -45.03 39.65 -16.82
CA LEU A 316 -43.93 38.81 -17.35
C LEU A 316 -42.84 38.68 -16.29
N GLY A 317 -43.11 37.85 -15.29
CA GLY A 317 -42.30 37.68 -14.07
C GLY A 317 -41.01 36.88 -14.27
N ALA A 318 -40.03 37.21 -13.44
CA ALA A 318 -38.66 36.72 -13.37
C ALA A 318 -38.51 35.25 -12.90
N ASP A 319 -39.49 34.39 -13.16
CA ASP A 319 -39.48 33.00 -12.68
C ASP A 319 -38.71 32.03 -13.61
N TYR A 320 -38.34 32.45 -14.83
CA TYR A 320 -37.60 31.61 -15.78
C TYR A 320 -36.07 31.73 -15.66
N ILE A 321 -35.56 32.78 -15.00
CA ILE A 321 -34.13 33.03 -14.81
C ILE A 321 -33.42 31.87 -14.08
N PRO A 322 -33.94 31.29 -12.98
CA PRO A 322 -33.29 30.16 -12.33
C PRO A 322 -33.29 28.89 -13.20
N PHE A 323 -34.33 28.65 -14.02
CA PHE A 323 -34.37 27.49 -14.93
C PHE A 323 -33.42 27.64 -16.12
N VAL A 324 -33.26 28.85 -16.64
CA VAL A 324 -32.28 29.14 -17.70
C VAL A 324 -30.86 29.06 -17.15
N ALA A 325 -30.60 29.56 -15.93
CA ALA A 325 -29.30 29.43 -15.27
C ALA A 325 -28.96 27.95 -14.99
N ALA A 326 -29.91 27.16 -14.49
CA ALA A 326 -29.73 25.74 -14.23
C ALA A 326 -29.43 24.95 -15.51
N SER A 327 -30.13 25.22 -16.61
CA SER A 327 -29.87 24.55 -17.88
C SER A 327 -28.50 24.91 -18.47
N LEU A 328 -28.03 26.15 -18.28
CA LEU A 328 -26.68 26.58 -18.67
C LEU A 328 -25.58 25.89 -17.87
N VAL A 329 -25.76 25.72 -16.55
CA VAL A 329 -24.83 24.98 -15.69
C VAL A 329 -24.75 23.52 -16.12
N ILE A 330 -25.88 22.87 -16.40
CA ILE A 330 -25.91 21.48 -16.88
C ILE A 330 -25.15 21.35 -18.20
N PHE A 331 -25.35 22.29 -19.14
CA PHE A 331 -24.64 22.28 -20.42
C PHE A 331 -23.12 22.43 -20.24
N ILE A 332 -22.69 23.33 -19.35
CA ILE A 332 -21.26 23.51 -19.03
C ILE A 332 -20.68 22.24 -18.42
N VAL A 333 -21.40 21.59 -17.49
CA VAL A 333 -20.95 20.33 -16.88
C VAL A 333 -20.83 19.22 -17.92
N ILE A 334 -21.79 19.07 -18.83
CA ILE A 334 -21.73 18.08 -19.91
C ILE A 334 -20.54 18.38 -20.84
N PHE A 335 -20.33 19.65 -21.20
CA PHE A 335 -19.19 20.06 -22.01
C PHE A 335 -17.84 19.76 -21.30
N LEU A 336 -17.78 19.99 -19.99
CA LEU A 336 -16.59 19.71 -19.18
C LEU A 336 -16.33 18.20 -19.07
N ILE A 337 -17.37 17.39 -18.87
CA ILE A 337 -17.27 15.91 -18.83
C ILE A 337 -16.85 15.36 -20.20
N THR A 338 -17.43 15.85 -21.28
CA THR A 338 -17.08 15.41 -22.64
C THR A 338 -15.66 15.79 -23.05
N THR A 339 -15.22 17.01 -22.70
CA THR A 339 -13.82 17.44 -22.91
C THR A 339 -12.85 16.63 -22.06
N LEU A 340 -13.14 16.41 -20.77
CA LEU A 340 -12.33 15.53 -19.91
C LEU A 340 -12.29 14.09 -20.45
N GLY A 341 -13.44 13.55 -20.88
CA GLY A 341 -13.53 12.22 -21.48
C GLY A 341 -12.68 12.11 -22.75
N PHE A 342 -12.61 13.18 -23.56
CA PHE A 342 -11.76 13.21 -24.75
C PHE A 342 -10.27 13.34 -24.43
N ILE A 343 -9.91 14.14 -23.41
CA ILE A 343 -8.51 14.30 -22.96
C ILE A 343 -7.99 12.98 -22.39
N PHE A 344 -8.76 12.32 -21.53
CA PHE A 344 -8.36 11.10 -20.83
C PHE A 344 -8.75 9.81 -21.56
N ARG A 345 -9.24 9.89 -22.81
CA ARG A 345 -9.73 8.72 -23.58
C ARG A 345 -8.74 7.55 -23.63
N HIS A 346 -7.44 7.85 -23.70
CA HIS A 346 -6.39 6.82 -23.71
C HIS A 346 -6.17 6.19 -22.33
N ASP A 347 -6.17 6.99 -21.27
CA ASP A 347 -5.99 6.50 -19.90
C ASP A 347 -7.22 5.71 -19.42
N VAL A 348 -8.42 6.15 -19.81
CA VAL A 348 -9.68 5.45 -19.54
C VAL A 348 -9.73 4.12 -20.29
N SER A 349 -9.29 4.09 -21.56
CA SER A 349 -9.25 2.84 -22.35
C SER A 349 -8.22 1.85 -21.78
N LEU A 350 -7.05 2.32 -21.35
CA LEU A 350 -6.05 1.48 -20.66
C LEU A 350 -6.57 0.96 -19.31
N TRP A 351 -7.21 1.82 -18.52
CA TRP A 351 -7.83 1.44 -17.26
C TRP A 351 -8.93 0.39 -17.47
N ALA A 352 -9.84 0.63 -18.42
CA ALA A 352 -10.93 -0.28 -18.75
C ALA A 352 -10.42 -1.65 -19.22
N HIS A 353 -9.37 -1.67 -20.05
CA HIS A 353 -8.72 -2.91 -20.45
C HIS A 353 -8.04 -3.62 -19.27
N SER A 354 -7.35 -2.90 -18.38
CA SER A 354 -6.68 -3.51 -17.22
C SER A 354 -7.66 -4.17 -16.25
N ARG A 355 -8.85 -3.59 -16.07
CA ARG A 355 -9.82 -3.98 -15.03
C ARG A 355 -10.90 -4.91 -15.56
N TYR A 356 -11.35 -4.69 -16.79
CA TYR A 356 -12.49 -5.40 -17.40
C TYR A 356 -12.12 -6.13 -18.70
N GLY A 357 -10.92 -5.95 -19.24
CA GLY A 357 -10.48 -6.61 -20.48
C GLY A 357 -11.15 -6.08 -21.75
N VAL A 358 -11.81 -4.93 -21.70
CA VAL A 358 -12.56 -4.36 -22.84
C VAL A 358 -11.75 -3.25 -23.52
N ARG A 359 -11.59 -3.33 -24.84
CA ARG A 359 -10.98 -2.26 -25.65
C ARG A 359 -12.04 -1.28 -26.12
N ILE A 360 -12.06 -0.09 -25.54
CA ILE A 360 -12.98 0.99 -25.95
C ILE A 360 -12.29 1.78 -27.07
N PHE A 361 -12.93 1.86 -28.25
CA PHE A 361 -12.45 2.55 -29.47
C PHE A 361 -11.31 1.87 -30.26
N SER A 362 -11.15 0.54 -30.18
CA SER A 362 -10.24 -0.18 -31.08
C SER A 362 -10.86 -0.30 -32.47
N ASP A 363 -10.10 0.07 -33.52
CA ASP A 363 -10.46 -0.24 -34.91
C ASP A 363 -10.57 -1.77 -35.05
N SER A 364 -11.79 -2.24 -35.29
CA SER A 364 -12.10 -3.62 -35.65
C SER A 364 -11.62 -3.90 -37.07
N ALA A 365 -10.30 -3.96 -37.24
CA ALA A 365 -9.66 -4.42 -38.48
C ALA A 365 -8.94 -5.73 -38.19
N GLY A 366 -9.69 -6.84 -38.14
CA GLY A 366 -9.09 -8.12 -37.76
C GLY A 366 -9.88 -9.41 -37.98
N ASP A 367 -11.00 -9.42 -38.71
CA ASP A 367 -11.80 -10.64 -38.97
C ASP A 367 -11.13 -11.66 -39.94
N ALA A 368 -9.85 -11.49 -40.26
CA ALA A 368 -9.12 -12.38 -41.18
C ALA A 368 -7.81 -12.98 -40.60
N GLU A 369 -7.48 -12.75 -39.33
CA GLU A 369 -6.23 -13.25 -38.71
C GLU A 369 -6.46 -14.35 -37.65
N ASP A 370 -7.56 -15.11 -37.77
CA ASP A 370 -7.93 -16.13 -36.77
C ASP A 370 -7.26 -17.51 -36.98
N ASP A 371 -6.45 -17.69 -38.03
CA ASP A 371 -5.78 -18.98 -38.30
C ASP A 371 -4.27 -19.00 -37.96
N ARG A 372 -3.73 -17.93 -37.36
CA ARG A 372 -2.31 -17.87 -36.99
C ARG A 372 -1.99 -18.70 -35.74
N LEU A 373 -0.85 -19.40 -35.78
CA LEU A 373 -0.40 -20.35 -34.73
C LEU A 373 0.03 -19.64 -33.43
N TYR A 374 0.61 -18.45 -33.54
CA TYR A 374 1.13 -17.70 -32.40
C TYR A 374 0.47 -16.32 -32.30
N ASP A 375 0.23 -15.88 -31.07
CA ASP A 375 -0.25 -14.52 -30.79
C ASP A 375 0.86 -13.49 -30.97
N ALA A 376 2.10 -13.85 -30.65
CA ALA A 376 3.26 -13.03 -31.02
C ALA A 376 4.53 -13.82 -31.30
N TYR A 377 5.33 -13.30 -32.22
CA TYR A 377 6.70 -13.73 -32.49
C TYR A 377 7.67 -12.67 -31.94
N THR A 378 8.59 -13.08 -31.05
CA THR A 378 9.51 -12.18 -30.35
C THR A 378 10.94 -12.35 -30.87
N VAL A 379 11.51 -11.26 -31.38
CA VAL A 379 12.88 -11.15 -31.88
C VAL A 379 13.71 -10.35 -30.86
N TYR A 380 14.82 -10.92 -30.41
CA TYR A 380 15.69 -10.37 -29.36
C TYR A 380 17.13 -10.83 -29.60
N SER A 381 18.09 -10.41 -28.76
CA SER A 381 19.48 -10.90 -28.80
C SER A 381 19.66 -12.13 -27.91
N VAL A 382 20.52 -13.08 -28.29
CA VAL A 382 20.82 -14.27 -27.45
C VAL A 382 21.23 -13.86 -26.02
N LYS A 383 21.96 -12.76 -25.88
CA LYS A 383 22.41 -12.26 -24.56
C LYS A 383 21.27 -11.80 -23.66
N ASP A 384 20.10 -11.49 -24.22
CA ASP A 384 18.92 -11.06 -23.48
C ASP A 384 17.92 -12.22 -23.28
N GLU A 385 18.31 -13.46 -23.58
CA GLU A 385 17.43 -14.63 -23.50
C GLU A 385 16.84 -14.83 -22.10
N GLU A 386 17.64 -14.65 -21.06
CA GLU A 386 17.17 -14.77 -19.68
C GLU A 386 16.07 -13.74 -19.39
N PHE A 387 16.30 -12.48 -19.77
CA PHE A 387 15.33 -11.40 -19.60
C PHE A 387 14.04 -11.66 -20.39
N VAL A 388 14.16 -12.03 -21.67
CA VAL A 388 12.98 -12.24 -22.53
C VAL A 388 12.21 -13.49 -22.12
N SER A 389 12.87 -14.59 -21.77
CA SER A 389 12.20 -15.84 -21.38
C SER A 389 11.59 -15.76 -19.98
N GLN A 390 12.35 -15.30 -18.98
CA GLN A 390 11.92 -15.33 -17.58
C GLN A 390 11.02 -14.16 -17.21
N VAL A 391 11.12 -13.01 -17.89
CA VAL A 391 10.35 -11.81 -17.54
C VAL A 391 9.22 -11.55 -18.53
N ILE A 392 9.55 -11.36 -19.82
CA ILE A 392 8.56 -10.97 -20.84
C ILE A 392 7.65 -12.16 -21.19
N ALA A 393 8.25 -13.28 -21.62
CA ALA A 393 7.52 -14.45 -22.07
C ALA A 393 6.74 -15.08 -20.93
N SER A 394 7.36 -15.30 -19.76
CA SER A 394 6.67 -15.88 -18.61
C SER A 394 5.43 -15.06 -18.19
N SER A 395 5.50 -13.72 -18.21
CA SER A 395 4.41 -12.83 -17.83
C SER A 395 3.25 -12.87 -18.86
N LEU A 396 3.58 -12.94 -20.14
CA LEU A 396 2.60 -13.01 -21.22
C LEU A 396 1.99 -14.42 -21.36
N GLU A 397 2.78 -15.48 -21.26
CA GLU A 397 2.31 -16.87 -21.29
C GLU A 397 1.39 -17.15 -20.09
N ARG A 398 1.73 -16.66 -18.88
CA ARG A 398 0.82 -16.70 -17.71
C ARG A 398 -0.49 -15.95 -17.94
N SER A 399 -0.47 -14.93 -18.80
CA SER A 399 -1.67 -14.19 -19.19
C SER A 399 -2.47 -14.88 -20.30
N GLY A 400 -2.03 -16.05 -20.78
CA GLY A 400 -2.72 -16.90 -21.76
C GLY A 400 -2.29 -16.71 -23.23
N TYR A 401 -1.21 -15.96 -23.49
CA TYR A 401 -0.69 -15.75 -24.85
C TYR A 401 0.16 -16.92 -25.35
N SER A 402 -0.03 -17.31 -26.61
CA SER A 402 0.89 -18.23 -27.31
C SER A 402 2.03 -17.45 -27.97
N LEU A 403 3.26 -17.63 -27.51
CA LEU A 403 4.44 -16.92 -28.02
C LEU A 403 5.40 -17.84 -28.77
N CYS A 404 6.01 -17.31 -29.83
CA CYS A 404 7.15 -17.90 -30.50
C CYS A 404 8.38 -17.01 -30.28
N LEU A 405 9.42 -17.54 -29.65
CA LEU A 405 10.66 -16.83 -29.33
C LEU A 405 11.76 -17.21 -30.34
N HIS A 406 12.48 -16.22 -30.86
CA HIS A 406 13.48 -16.44 -31.91
C HIS A 406 14.52 -17.54 -31.58
N TYR A 407 15.16 -17.54 -30.41
CA TYR A 407 16.20 -18.54 -30.11
C TYR A 407 15.67 -19.81 -29.42
N ARG A 408 14.59 -19.71 -28.65
CA ARG A 408 13.98 -20.85 -27.96
C ARG A 408 13.24 -21.78 -28.93
N ASP A 409 12.49 -21.19 -29.87
CA ASP A 409 11.48 -21.92 -30.66
C ASP A 409 11.86 -22.05 -32.15
N LEU A 410 12.77 -21.22 -32.69
CA LEU A 410 13.31 -21.42 -34.05
C LEU A 410 14.69 -22.09 -33.97
N HIS A 411 14.77 -23.35 -34.38
CA HIS A 411 16.04 -24.06 -34.53
C HIS A 411 16.70 -23.70 -35.87
N VAL A 412 17.37 -22.55 -35.94
CA VAL A 412 18.11 -22.14 -37.14
C VAL A 412 19.42 -22.93 -37.22
N MET A 413 19.40 -24.06 -37.93
CA MET A 413 20.59 -24.92 -38.10
C MET A 413 21.60 -24.36 -39.10
N ASN A 414 21.19 -23.48 -40.02
CA ASN A 414 22.06 -22.91 -41.06
C ASN A 414 21.69 -21.45 -41.36
N PRO A 415 22.67 -20.54 -41.50
CA PRO A 415 22.43 -19.12 -41.74
C PRO A 415 21.76 -18.82 -43.09
N SER A 416 21.83 -19.75 -44.06
CA SER A 416 21.14 -19.64 -45.34
C SER A 416 19.61 -19.69 -45.22
N TYR A 417 19.08 -20.37 -44.20
CA TYR A 417 17.64 -20.50 -43.96
C TYR A 417 17.11 -19.51 -42.92
N LEU A 418 17.98 -18.59 -42.44
CA LEU A 418 17.61 -17.61 -41.42
C LEU A 418 16.46 -16.72 -41.91
N THR A 419 16.56 -16.20 -43.14
CA THR A 419 15.53 -15.35 -43.75
C THR A 419 14.19 -16.08 -43.85
N ASP A 420 14.19 -17.31 -44.34
CA ASP A 420 12.96 -18.10 -44.50
C ASP A 420 12.33 -18.45 -43.15
N SER A 421 13.15 -18.74 -42.14
CA SER A 421 12.68 -19.06 -40.79
C SER A 421 12.06 -17.84 -40.10
N VAL A 422 12.71 -16.67 -40.21
CA VAL A 422 12.20 -15.41 -39.66
C VAL A 422 10.90 -15.01 -40.38
N LEU A 423 10.85 -15.12 -41.70
CA LEU A 423 9.65 -14.83 -42.48
C LEU A 423 8.50 -15.79 -42.13
N GLY A 424 8.79 -17.09 -42.05
CA GLY A 424 7.81 -18.11 -41.67
C GLY A 424 7.22 -17.88 -40.28
N ALA A 425 8.07 -17.61 -39.29
CA ALA A 425 7.62 -17.26 -37.94
C ALA A 425 6.82 -15.95 -37.91
N SER A 426 7.23 -14.95 -38.70
CA SER A 426 6.51 -13.67 -38.80
C SER A 426 5.13 -13.82 -39.43
N ASP A 427 4.96 -14.70 -40.41
CA ASP A 427 3.68 -14.99 -41.06
C ASP A 427 2.76 -15.81 -40.16
N ALA A 428 3.34 -16.72 -39.36
CA ALA A 428 2.62 -17.56 -38.39
C ALA A 428 2.16 -16.81 -37.13
N ALA A 429 2.61 -15.56 -36.91
CA ALA A 429 2.31 -14.78 -35.71
C ALA A 429 1.37 -13.58 -35.98
N LYS A 430 0.45 -13.30 -35.04
CA LYS A 430 -0.46 -12.13 -35.11
C LYS A 430 0.28 -10.81 -34.87
N ARG A 431 1.19 -10.77 -33.91
CA ARG A 431 2.10 -9.64 -33.64
C ARG A 431 3.57 -10.05 -33.78
N ILE A 432 4.42 -9.07 -34.08
CA ILE A 432 5.87 -9.21 -34.08
C ILE A 432 6.39 -8.24 -33.02
N VAL A 433 7.14 -8.75 -32.04
CA VAL A 433 7.70 -7.98 -30.93
C VAL A 433 9.21 -7.97 -31.09
N ILE A 434 9.82 -6.80 -31.25
CA ILE A 434 11.27 -6.65 -31.39
C ILE A 434 11.80 -5.99 -30.11
N VAL A 435 12.66 -6.70 -29.38
CA VAL A 435 13.34 -6.19 -28.18
C VAL A 435 14.63 -5.51 -28.60
N LEU A 436 14.60 -4.17 -28.60
CA LEU A 436 15.74 -3.32 -28.91
C LEU A 436 16.52 -3.06 -27.62
N SER A 437 17.64 -3.76 -27.49
CA SER A 437 18.62 -3.62 -26.41
C SER A 437 20.00 -3.24 -26.96
N LEU A 438 20.91 -2.83 -26.08
CA LEU A 438 22.30 -2.61 -26.46
C LEU A 438 22.93 -3.89 -27.04
N SER A 439 22.62 -5.05 -26.45
CA SER A 439 23.06 -6.36 -26.93
C SER A 439 22.52 -6.65 -28.34
N PHE A 440 21.26 -6.33 -28.62
CA PHE A 440 20.65 -6.52 -29.92
C PHE A 440 21.33 -5.68 -31.00
N LEU A 441 21.57 -4.40 -30.70
CA LEU A 441 22.22 -3.47 -31.64
C LEU A 441 23.66 -3.91 -31.96
N GLN A 442 24.44 -4.30 -30.95
CA GLN A 442 25.84 -4.66 -31.13
C GLN A 442 26.09 -6.07 -31.70
N ASN A 443 25.16 -7.02 -31.49
CA ASN A 443 25.41 -8.42 -31.84
C ASN A 443 24.52 -8.94 -32.98
N GLU A 444 23.25 -8.55 -33.05
CA GLU A 444 22.32 -9.09 -34.06
C GLU A 444 22.07 -8.09 -35.20
N TRP A 445 21.89 -6.80 -34.88
CA TRP A 445 21.66 -5.76 -35.90
C TRP A 445 22.89 -5.52 -36.79
N ASP A 446 24.09 -5.66 -36.24
CA ASP A 446 25.35 -5.54 -36.98
C ASP A 446 25.65 -6.75 -37.89
N ARG A 447 24.93 -7.88 -37.74
CA ARG A 447 25.11 -9.05 -38.61
C ARG A 447 24.36 -8.88 -39.94
N PRO A 448 25.03 -8.87 -41.11
CA PRO A 448 24.39 -8.54 -42.38
C PRO A 448 23.29 -9.53 -42.77
N ALA A 449 23.48 -10.83 -42.51
CA ALA A 449 22.48 -11.86 -42.81
C ALA A 449 21.21 -11.70 -41.94
N PHE A 450 21.38 -11.37 -40.66
CA PHE A 450 20.26 -11.18 -39.74
C PHE A 450 19.53 -9.87 -40.02
N ARG A 451 20.27 -8.78 -40.27
CA ARG A 451 19.72 -7.49 -40.68
C ARG A 451 18.90 -7.61 -41.96
N ALA A 452 19.40 -8.31 -42.97
CA ALA A 452 18.66 -8.55 -44.22
C ALA A 452 17.37 -9.36 -43.99
N ALA A 453 17.43 -10.39 -43.14
CA ALA A 453 16.26 -11.20 -42.78
C ALA A 453 15.18 -10.37 -42.07
N LEU A 454 15.57 -9.55 -41.11
CA LEU A 454 14.66 -8.69 -40.36
C LEU A 454 14.10 -7.55 -41.23
N GLN A 455 14.91 -6.96 -42.11
CA GLN A 455 14.46 -5.98 -43.09
C GLN A 455 13.41 -6.58 -44.03
N ALA A 456 13.63 -7.77 -44.58
CA ALA A 456 12.65 -8.47 -45.42
C ALA A 456 11.32 -8.71 -44.67
N CYS A 457 11.40 -9.08 -43.39
CA CYS A 457 10.23 -9.23 -42.52
C CYS A 457 9.48 -7.89 -42.33
N LEU A 458 10.20 -6.80 -42.09
CA LEU A 458 9.63 -5.46 -41.89
C LEU A 458 9.04 -4.88 -43.17
N GLU A 459 9.66 -5.11 -44.32
CA GLU A 459 9.14 -4.70 -45.63
C GLU A 459 7.84 -5.43 -45.96
N ARG A 460 7.79 -6.75 -45.72
CA ARG A 460 6.59 -7.57 -45.91
C ARG A 460 5.44 -7.12 -44.99
N THR A 461 5.75 -6.62 -43.80
CA THR A 461 4.77 -6.11 -42.83
C THR A 461 4.53 -4.60 -42.91
N ARG A 462 5.14 -3.89 -43.88
CA ARG A 462 5.08 -2.43 -44.03
C ARG A 462 3.67 -1.87 -44.23
N VAL A 463 2.76 -2.66 -44.80
CA VAL A 463 1.34 -2.29 -45.00
C VAL A 463 0.54 -2.40 -43.69
N ARG A 464 0.97 -3.26 -42.75
CA ARG A 464 0.33 -3.50 -41.45
C ARG A 464 1.25 -3.11 -40.31
N ARG A 465 1.65 -1.84 -40.23
CA ARG A 465 2.59 -1.36 -39.20
C ARG A 465 2.13 -1.60 -37.76
N SER A 466 0.82 -1.71 -37.53
CA SER A 466 0.27 -2.11 -36.24
C SER A 466 0.71 -3.52 -35.80
N LYS A 467 1.09 -4.40 -36.74
CA LYS A 467 1.60 -5.75 -36.47
C LYS A 467 2.93 -5.75 -35.72
N VAL A 468 3.74 -4.69 -35.84
CA VAL A 468 5.08 -4.60 -35.26
C VAL A 468 5.07 -3.73 -34.00
N LEU A 469 5.59 -4.30 -32.90
CA LEU A 469 5.77 -3.67 -31.60
C LEU A 469 7.28 -3.61 -31.27
N LEU A 470 7.77 -2.43 -30.92
CA LEU A 470 9.15 -2.21 -30.49
C LEU A 470 9.20 -2.05 -28.96
N LEU A 471 10.00 -2.89 -28.31
CA LEU A 471 10.31 -2.80 -26.88
C LEU A 471 11.71 -2.25 -26.69
N LEU A 472 11.83 -1.02 -26.20
CA LEU A 472 13.13 -0.37 -25.98
C LEU A 472 13.60 -0.62 -24.56
N THR A 473 14.79 -1.21 -24.42
CA THR A 473 15.49 -1.34 -23.14
C THR A 473 16.65 -0.37 -23.01
N THR A 474 17.08 0.25 -24.11
CA THR A 474 18.20 1.19 -24.17
C THR A 474 17.91 2.31 -25.16
N ASP A 475 18.58 3.45 -24.99
CA ASP A 475 18.52 4.54 -25.96
C ASP A 475 19.21 4.15 -27.27
N ILE A 476 18.57 4.50 -28.38
CA ILE A 476 19.00 4.15 -29.72
C ILE A 476 19.81 5.32 -30.29
N GLY A 477 21.02 5.03 -30.80
CA GLY A 477 21.86 6.01 -31.50
C GLY A 477 21.24 6.55 -32.80
N PRO A 478 21.94 7.44 -33.52
CA PRO A 478 21.41 8.11 -34.72
C PRO A 478 21.41 7.22 -35.98
N ASP A 479 20.96 5.96 -35.87
CA ASP A 479 20.78 5.09 -37.05
C ASP A 479 19.51 5.49 -37.83
N PRO A 480 19.62 5.89 -39.11
CA PRO A 480 18.49 6.43 -39.87
C PRO A 480 17.40 5.39 -40.14
N GLU A 481 17.74 4.10 -40.24
CA GLU A 481 16.77 3.03 -40.48
C GLU A 481 15.98 2.71 -39.22
N LEU A 482 16.66 2.63 -38.08
CA LEU A 482 16.01 2.36 -36.81
C LEU A 482 15.12 3.53 -36.37
N GLN A 483 15.54 4.77 -36.65
CA GLN A 483 14.72 5.97 -36.45
C GLN A 483 13.44 5.97 -37.32
N LEU A 484 13.52 5.43 -38.54
CA LEU A 484 12.33 5.28 -39.39
C LEU A 484 11.34 4.26 -38.77
N LEU A 485 11.86 3.17 -38.19
CA LEU A 485 11.04 2.17 -37.50
C LEU A 485 10.39 2.72 -36.22
N LEU A 486 11.13 3.48 -35.42
CA LEU A 486 10.59 4.13 -34.21
C LEU A 486 9.45 5.11 -34.53
N LYS A 487 9.54 5.83 -35.67
CA LYS A 487 8.48 6.73 -36.13
C LYS A 487 7.28 5.99 -36.71
N ALA A 488 7.49 4.79 -37.26
CA ALA A 488 6.48 4.05 -38.02
C ALA A 488 5.71 3.03 -37.17
N CYS A 489 6.32 2.49 -36.12
CA CYS A 489 5.79 1.38 -35.32
C CYS A 489 5.33 1.83 -33.93
N ARG A 490 4.59 0.95 -33.23
CA ARG A 490 4.24 1.19 -31.83
C ARG A 490 5.47 0.93 -30.97
N VAL A 491 5.80 1.89 -30.09
CA VAL A 491 6.98 1.83 -29.23
C VAL A 491 6.55 1.81 -27.76
N ILE A 492 7.16 0.93 -26.97
CA ILE A 492 6.98 0.81 -25.52
C ILE A 492 8.37 0.75 -24.89
N SER A 493 8.67 1.59 -23.91
CA SER A 493 9.97 1.61 -23.22
C SER A 493 9.92 0.81 -21.93
N TRP A 494 10.94 -0.02 -21.70
CA TRP A 494 11.12 -0.74 -20.46
C TRP A 494 11.32 0.25 -19.30
N GLY A 495 10.63 0.03 -18.18
CA GLY A 495 10.67 0.92 -17.02
C GLY A 495 9.68 2.09 -17.04
N GLU A 496 8.89 2.27 -18.11
CA GLU A 496 7.86 3.33 -18.13
C GLU A 496 6.65 2.99 -17.23
N LYS A 497 5.96 4.04 -16.74
CA LYS A 497 4.75 3.86 -15.93
C LYS A 497 3.70 3.06 -16.72
N ARG A 498 3.12 2.04 -16.08
CA ARG A 498 2.11 1.12 -16.66
C ARG A 498 2.62 0.31 -17.87
N PHE A 499 3.91 0.01 -17.94
CA PHE A 499 4.52 -0.82 -18.99
C PHE A 499 3.68 -2.07 -19.35
N TRP A 500 3.33 -2.90 -18.36
CA TRP A 500 2.60 -4.15 -18.60
C TRP A 500 1.18 -3.94 -19.14
N GLU A 501 0.51 -2.87 -18.74
CA GLU A 501 -0.83 -2.53 -19.24
C GLU A 501 -0.75 -2.09 -20.71
N LYS A 502 0.24 -1.25 -21.05
CA LYS A 502 0.50 -0.83 -22.43
C LYS A 502 0.89 -2.00 -23.32
N LEU A 503 1.72 -2.91 -22.80
CA LEU A 503 2.15 -4.12 -23.52
C LEU A 503 0.97 -5.04 -23.80
N ARG A 504 0.15 -5.36 -22.80
CA ARG A 504 -1.05 -6.21 -22.99
C ARG A 504 -2.08 -5.56 -23.92
N TYR A 505 -2.27 -4.24 -23.83
CA TYR A 505 -3.15 -3.52 -24.76
C TYR A 505 -2.64 -3.57 -26.20
N ALA A 506 -1.32 -3.60 -26.42
CA ALA A 506 -0.72 -3.72 -27.74
C ALA A 506 -0.79 -5.15 -28.32
N MET A 507 -0.83 -6.17 -27.46
CA MET A 507 -0.97 -7.58 -27.86
C MET A 507 -2.37 -7.88 -28.43
N PRO A 508 -2.59 -9.02 -29.12
CA PRO A 508 -3.93 -9.46 -29.54
C PRO A 508 -4.82 -9.80 -28.35
N ASP A 509 -6.10 -10.08 -28.59
CA ASP A 509 -6.98 -10.62 -27.55
C ASP A 509 -6.75 -12.13 -27.38
N VAL A 510 -6.69 -12.58 -26.12
CA VAL A 510 -6.47 -13.99 -25.77
C VAL A 510 -7.73 -14.79 -26.07
N ARG A 511 -7.64 -15.82 -26.90
CA ARG A 511 -8.76 -16.73 -27.15
C ARG A 511 -9.08 -17.51 -25.88
N ARG A 512 -10.23 -17.22 -25.26
CA ARG A 512 -10.86 -18.17 -24.33
C ARG A 512 -11.38 -19.36 -25.15
N LYS A 513 -10.58 -20.41 -25.31
CA LYS A 513 -11.11 -21.69 -25.80
C LYS A 513 -12.21 -22.16 -24.83
N PRO A 514 -13.41 -22.52 -25.31
CA PRO A 514 -14.38 -23.23 -24.48
C PRO A 514 -13.72 -24.49 -23.93
N ALA A 515 -13.86 -24.73 -22.62
CA ALA A 515 -13.30 -25.90 -21.97
C ALA A 515 -13.75 -27.20 -22.68
N PRO A 516 -12.83 -28.12 -23.04
CA PRO A 516 -13.23 -29.45 -23.45
C PRO A 516 -13.83 -30.17 -22.23
N HIS A 517 -14.93 -30.89 -22.45
CA HIS A 517 -15.54 -31.76 -21.44
C HIS A 517 -14.53 -32.72 -20.80
N PRO A 518 -14.66 -33.02 -19.49
CA PRO A 518 -13.69 -33.84 -18.78
C PRO A 518 -13.87 -35.32 -19.15
N GLN A 519 -12.91 -35.88 -19.90
CA GLN A 519 -12.64 -37.32 -19.86
C GLN A 519 -11.45 -37.58 -18.94
N LYS A 520 -11.71 -38.46 -17.96
CA LYS A 520 -10.82 -38.90 -16.88
C LYS A 520 -9.56 -39.63 -17.40
N ALA A 521 -8.39 -39.22 -16.91
CA ALA A 521 -7.24 -40.06 -16.53
C ALA A 521 -6.18 -39.15 -15.87
N LEU A 522 -6.12 -39.12 -14.53
CA LEU A 522 -5.13 -39.82 -13.68
C LEU A 522 -3.68 -39.26 -13.79
N CYS A 523 -3.36 -38.28 -12.93
CA CYS A 523 -2.29 -38.36 -11.91
C CYS A 523 -2.12 -37.01 -11.19
N GLU A 524 -1.69 -37.13 -9.93
CA GLU A 524 -1.80 -36.18 -8.83
C GLU A 524 -0.79 -35.02 -8.84
N GLY A 525 -1.20 -33.91 -8.21
CA GLY A 525 -0.31 -33.21 -7.27
C GLY A 525 0.35 -31.90 -7.74
N ALA A 526 -0.40 -30.78 -7.68
CA ALA A 526 0.11 -29.50 -7.14
C ALA A 526 -1.06 -28.52 -6.95
N LYS A 527 -1.28 -28.09 -5.71
CA LYS A 527 -2.29 -27.09 -5.34
C LYS A 527 -1.92 -25.73 -5.97
N VAL A 528 -2.88 -25.13 -6.65
CA VAL A 528 -2.86 -23.73 -7.07
C VAL A 528 -2.91 -22.85 -5.83
N SER A 529 -1.79 -22.19 -5.51
CA SER A 529 -1.75 -21.10 -4.55
C SER A 529 -2.21 -19.80 -5.21
N SER A 530 -3.26 -19.23 -4.64
CA SER A 530 -3.70 -17.87 -4.85
C SER A 530 -2.63 -16.84 -4.47
N ALA A 531 -2.63 -15.73 -5.23
CA ALA A 531 -2.15 -14.39 -4.91
C ALA A 531 -0.63 -14.09 -5.03
N ARG A 532 -0.29 -13.05 -5.82
CA ARG A 532 0.04 -11.69 -5.32
C ARG A 532 0.63 -10.82 -6.43
N TYR A 533 0.30 -9.54 -6.37
CA TYR A 533 0.91 -8.47 -7.16
C TYR A 533 2.43 -8.42 -6.94
N THR A 534 3.21 -8.54 -7.99
CA THR A 534 4.61 -8.07 -8.01
C THR A 534 4.62 -6.60 -8.40
N ALA A 535 4.98 -5.73 -7.46
CA ALA A 535 5.26 -4.32 -7.72
C ALA A 535 6.53 -4.17 -8.59
N THR A 536 6.55 -3.12 -9.41
CA THR A 536 7.70 -2.70 -10.22
C THR A 536 8.85 -2.20 -9.34
N PRO A 537 10.12 -2.59 -9.60
CA PRO A 537 11.27 -1.94 -8.97
C PRO A 537 11.35 -0.49 -9.48
N THR A 538 11.33 0.46 -8.56
CA THR A 538 11.64 1.89 -8.82
C THR A 538 13.02 2.15 -8.23
N ALA A 539 14.06 1.73 -8.94
CA ALA A 539 15.43 2.12 -8.65
C ALA A 539 16.18 2.29 -9.96
N LEU A 540 16.68 3.50 -10.19
CA LEU A 540 17.50 3.87 -11.33
C LEU A 540 18.95 3.51 -10.98
N GLU A 541 19.36 2.26 -11.21
CA GLU A 541 20.76 1.85 -11.04
C GLU A 541 21.52 2.04 -12.35
N THR A 542 22.37 3.06 -12.34
CA THR A 542 23.41 3.37 -13.31
C THR A 542 24.46 2.24 -13.37
N TRP A 543 24.44 1.43 -14.42
CA TRP A 543 25.58 0.57 -14.74
C TRP A 543 26.51 1.27 -15.73
N TYR A 544 27.69 1.67 -15.25
CA TYR A 544 28.84 1.94 -16.12
C TYR A 544 30.10 1.20 -15.65
N ARG A 545 30.80 0.67 -16.67
CA ARG A 545 32.22 0.31 -16.78
C ARG A 545 32.71 -0.95 -16.07
N MET A 546 33.04 -1.94 -16.90
CA MET A 546 34.40 -2.51 -16.93
C MET A 546 34.78 -2.92 -18.37
N SER A 547 36.02 -2.58 -18.75
CA SER A 547 36.69 -2.91 -20.01
C SER A 547 37.72 -4.03 -19.79
N PRO A 548 38.28 -4.65 -20.85
CA PRO A 548 38.45 -6.10 -20.94
C PRO A 548 39.87 -6.62 -20.68
N ALA A 549 39.96 -7.83 -20.13
CA ALA A 549 41.05 -8.81 -20.27
C ALA A 549 40.55 -10.11 -19.59
N SER A 550 40.81 -11.34 -19.98
CA SER A 550 41.55 -11.96 -21.09
C SER A 550 41.10 -13.43 -21.09
N MET A 551 41.13 -14.07 -22.26
CA MET A 551 40.73 -15.46 -22.48
C MET A 551 41.48 -16.47 -21.61
N THR A 552 40.79 -17.52 -21.14
CA THR A 552 41.23 -18.91 -21.34
C THR A 552 40.05 -19.87 -21.16
N GLN A 553 39.98 -20.84 -22.07
CA GLN A 553 38.98 -21.89 -22.22
C GLN A 553 39.08 -22.95 -21.11
N SER A 554 37.95 -23.57 -20.76
CA SER A 554 37.83 -25.04 -20.66
C SER A 554 36.36 -25.45 -20.49
N SER A 555 36.07 -26.66 -20.96
CA SER A 555 34.79 -27.22 -21.38
C SER A 555 34.18 -28.23 -20.40
N ALA A 556 32.86 -28.14 -20.22
CA ALA A 556 31.87 -29.23 -20.00
C ALA A 556 31.96 -30.11 -18.70
N PRO A 557 30.98 -31.00 -18.42
CA PRO A 557 29.58 -30.70 -18.06
C PRO A 557 29.08 -31.46 -16.79
N THR A 558 27.89 -31.07 -16.31
CA THR A 558 26.84 -31.84 -15.56
C THR A 558 27.23 -33.05 -14.67
N GLN A 559 26.83 -33.05 -13.39
CA GLN A 559 25.74 -33.87 -12.84
C GLN A 559 25.65 -33.82 -11.30
N SER A 560 24.40 -33.83 -10.84
CA SER A 560 23.93 -34.07 -9.49
C SER A 560 24.16 -35.52 -9.03
N THR A 561 24.57 -35.74 -7.78
CA THR A 561 24.06 -36.86 -6.96
C THR A 561 24.32 -36.62 -5.47
N CYS A 562 23.28 -36.82 -4.66
CA CYS A 562 23.35 -36.97 -3.21
C CYS A 562 23.68 -38.43 -2.87
N VAL A 563 24.57 -38.70 -1.92
CA VAL A 563 24.53 -39.89 -1.03
C VAL A 563 25.11 -39.50 0.34
N SER A 564 24.45 -40.01 1.38
CA SER A 564 24.68 -39.80 2.81
C SER A 564 25.70 -40.78 3.42
N GLU A 565 26.10 -40.46 4.66
CA GLU A 565 26.55 -41.31 5.78
C GLU A 565 28.05 -41.67 5.98
N GLU A 566 28.54 -41.15 7.13
CA GLU A 566 29.36 -41.74 8.20
C GLU A 566 30.72 -42.41 7.94
N SER A 567 31.78 -41.80 8.52
CA SER A 567 32.62 -42.34 9.62
C SER A 567 33.98 -41.62 9.64
N SER A 568 34.27 -40.85 10.70
CA SER A 568 35.18 -41.23 11.80
C SER A 568 36.60 -41.65 11.38
N GLN A 569 37.61 -40.78 11.55
CA GLN A 569 38.72 -40.99 12.52
C GLN A 569 39.84 -39.92 12.40
N ARG A 570 40.36 -39.60 13.60
CA ARG A 570 41.52 -38.78 13.99
C ARG A 570 42.86 -39.29 13.46
N THR A 571 43.82 -38.37 13.29
CA THR A 571 45.18 -38.27 13.92
C THR A 571 45.95 -37.14 13.19
N THR A 572 46.36 -36.01 13.81
CA THR A 572 47.62 -35.76 14.56
C THR A 572 48.86 -36.03 13.67
N ASP A 573 49.88 -35.18 13.46
CA ASP A 573 50.57 -34.17 14.27
C ASP A 573 51.46 -33.25 13.39
N GLU A 574 51.79 -32.05 13.92
CA GLU A 574 53.11 -31.32 13.95
C GLU A 574 53.88 -31.04 12.63
N GLU A 575 54.64 -29.96 12.41
CA GLU A 575 55.08 -28.74 13.12
C GLU A 575 55.81 -27.89 12.04
N GLU A 576 55.85 -26.56 12.20
CA GLU A 576 57.04 -25.67 12.05
C GLU A 576 56.65 -24.21 11.73
N ASP A 577 56.93 -23.34 12.71
CA ASP A 577 56.99 -21.87 12.70
C ASP A 577 58.37 -21.39 12.16
N PRO A 578 58.66 -20.09 11.81
CA PRO A 578 58.67 -19.00 12.82
C PRO A 578 58.46 -17.52 12.37
N HIS A 579 57.87 -16.75 13.30
CA HIS A 579 58.12 -15.37 13.78
C HIS A 579 58.37 -14.15 12.85
N SER A 580 57.64 -13.04 13.11
CA SER A 580 58.25 -11.78 13.64
C SER A 580 57.22 -10.66 14.02
N TYR A 581 57.42 -10.10 15.23
CA TYR A 581 57.24 -8.70 15.78
C TYR A 581 56.22 -7.71 15.14
N VAL A 582 55.47 -6.83 15.84
CA VAL A 582 55.83 -5.85 16.88
C VAL A 582 54.55 -5.37 17.62
N SER A 583 54.64 -5.16 18.95
CA SER A 583 53.69 -4.36 19.76
C SER A 583 54.29 -2.98 20.10
N ILE A 584 53.45 -1.93 20.21
CA ILE A 584 53.75 -0.72 21.02
C ILE A 584 52.47 -0.21 21.71
N ASP A 585 52.59 -0.05 23.03
CA ASP A 585 51.70 0.64 23.98
C ASP A 585 51.58 2.16 23.74
N TYR A 586 50.51 2.82 24.23
CA TYR A 586 50.64 3.91 25.23
C TYR A 586 49.32 4.35 25.87
N GLN A 587 49.45 4.74 27.13
CA GLN A 587 48.45 5.17 28.10
C GLN A 587 47.92 6.63 27.96
N GLN A 588 46.76 6.84 28.59
CA GLN A 588 46.32 8.00 29.41
C GLN A 588 45.77 9.30 28.81
N ARG A 589 44.46 9.49 29.11
CA ARG A 589 43.72 10.69 29.59
C ARG A 589 44.23 12.10 29.23
N HIS A 590 43.34 12.87 28.59
CA HIS A 590 43.09 14.27 28.95
C HIS A 590 41.65 14.72 28.62
N ASN A 591 40.99 15.36 29.59
CA ASN A 591 39.78 16.16 29.43
C ASN A 591 40.00 17.31 28.45
N LYS A 592 39.11 17.52 27.48
CA LYS A 592 38.71 18.86 27.01
C LYS A 592 37.41 18.85 26.22
N VAL A 593 36.51 19.71 26.68
CA VAL A 593 35.29 20.21 26.04
C VAL A 593 35.62 20.79 24.66
N HIS A 594 34.84 20.43 23.63
CA HIS A 594 34.80 21.17 22.37
C HIS A 594 33.35 21.37 21.90
N HIS A 595 33.04 22.65 21.66
CA HIS A 595 31.78 23.20 21.17
C HIS A 595 31.38 22.64 19.81
N HIS A 596 30.09 22.33 19.65
CA HIS A 596 29.47 22.14 18.34
C HIS A 596 29.39 23.48 17.61
N VAL A 597 30.12 23.58 16.49
CA VAL A 597 29.95 24.64 15.50
C VAL A 597 28.95 24.12 14.46
N TYR A 598 27.74 24.69 14.47
CA TYR A 598 26.78 24.55 13.38
C TYR A 598 27.26 25.38 12.19
N SER A 599 27.43 24.74 11.03
CA SER A 599 27.53 25.43 9.74
C SER A 599 26.16 25.42 9.10
N CYS A 600 25.50 26.58 9.11
CA CYS A 600 24.32 26.87 8.30
C CYS A 600 24.79 27.35 6.92
N ILE A 601 24.29 26.75 5.84
CA ILE A 601 24.41 27.28 4.47
C ILE A 601 23.08 28.00 4.17
N PRO A 602 23.10 29.25 3.65
CA PRO A 602 21.94 30.13 3.60
C PRO A 602 21.07 29.98 2.34
N ASP A 603 19.77 30.20 2.51
CA ASP A 603 18.77 30.39 1.44
C ASP A 603 18.97 31.70 0.67
N PRO A 604 18.80 31.74 -0.66
CA PRO A 604 18.73 32.98 -1.41
C PRO A 604 17.28 33.45 -1.62
N ALA A 605 17.06 34.72 -1.32
CA ALA A 605 15.82 35.46 -1.52
C ALA A 605 15.50 35.75 -3.00
N TYR A 606 14.19 35.86 -3.27
CA TYR A 606 13.55 36.40 -4.47
C TYR A 606 14.12 37.78 -4.89
N ASN A 607 14.39 38.02 -6.19
CA ASN A 607 13.50 38.80 -7.08
C ASN A 607 14.02 38.91 -8.54
N ASN A 608 13.08 38.80 -9.49
CA ASN A 608 12.99 39.50 -10.78
C ASN A 608 14.17 39.47 -11.78
N GLN A 609 14.02 38.67 -12.85
CA GLN A 609 13.81 39.11 -14.26
C GLN A 609 14.29 38.05 -15.27
N GLY A 610 13.42 37.76 -16.25
CA GLY A 610 13.87 37.58 -17.64
C GLY A 610 14.26 36.19 -18.13
N ARG A 611 13.26 35.50 -18.71
CA ARG A 611 13.28 34.83 -20.03
C ARG A 611 14.29 33.68 -20.31
N THR A 612 13.70 32.51 -20.57
CA THR A 612 13.90 31.56 -21.72
C THR A 612 15.31 30.99 -21.94
N TYR A 613 15.56 29.69 -22.14
CA TYR A 613 14.84 28.62 -22.85
C TYR A 613 15.18 27.23 -22.26
N PHE A 614 14.32 26.26 -22.58
CA PHE A 614 14.45 24.83 -22.34
C PHE A 614 15.72 24.20 -22.94
N VAL A 615 16.36 23.33 -22.18
CA VAL A 615 16.74 21.96 -22.61
C VAL A 615 16.31 21.01 -21.50
#